data_AF-A0AAW9BSX5-F1
#
_entry.id   AF-A0AAW9BSX5-F1
#
_cell.length_a   1.000
_cell.length_b   1.000
_cell.length_c   1.000
_cell.angle_alpha   90.00
_cell.angle_beta   90.00
_cell.angle_gamma   90.00
#
_symmetry.space_group_name_H-M   'P 1'
#
loop_
_entity.id
_entity.type
_entity.pdbx_description
1 polymer ?
#
loop_
_entity_poly.entity_id
_entity_poly.type
_entity_poly.pdbx_seq_one_letter_code
_entity_poly.pdbx_strand_id
1 'polypeptide(L)'
;YLSHLMALVEQYCIQNHAVSYTTQNLTQLEQSKAMGLVVNSVWKAHIQAYCHNADTLIIDEFEKVISTVVCSEHSLQIPKQRVFHCLSEIIRSIPQVIVGDADLSDISLGFLKDLRGDVTLIQCDKNPYLGIEAVITDKNQYLYSQDDLKSKLLEDKVFLFDSLVTLRGVVKQLGYEDKQGLDSETAALNDG
;
A
#
# COMPACT_ATOMS: atom_id res chain seq x y z
N TYR A 1 -4.66 0.27 -9.29
CA TYR A 1 -4.55 -0.32 -7.94
C TYR A 1 -3.11 -0.74 -7.63
N LEU A 2 -2.47 -1.59 -8.44
CA LEU A 2 -1.04 -1.98 -8.28
C LEU A 2 -0.05 -0.79 -8.34
N SER A 3 -0.29 0.20 -9.20
CA SER A 3 0.57 1.40 -9.35
C SER A 3 0.65 2.26 -8.09
N HIS A 4 -0.45 2.42 -7.34
CA HIS A 4 -0.46 3.21 -6.10
C HIS A 4 0.34 2.52 -4.99
N LEU A 5 0.25 1.19 -4.89
CA LEU A 5 1.01 0.41 -3.92
C LEU A 5 2.52 0.46 -4.23
N MET A 6 2.90 0.49 -5.50
CA MET A 6 4.30 0.67 -5.91
C MET A 6 4.85 2.04 -5.46
N ALA A 7 4.09 3.12 -5.70
CA ALA A 7 4.49 4.46 -5.28
C ALA A 7 4.64 4.57 -3.74
N LEU A 8 3.73 3.95 -2.98
CA LEU A 8 3.83 3.90 -1.51
C LEU A 8 5.09 3.17 -1.04
N VAL A 9 5.40 2.02 -1.66
CA VAL A 9 6.63 1.27 -1.35
C VAL A 9 7.88 2.09 -1.69
N GLU A 10 7.89 2.79 -2.83
CA GLU A 10 9.02 3.65 -3.22
C GLU A 10 9.22 4.81 -2.24
N GLN A 11 8.14 5.48 -1.83
CA GLN A 11 8.18 6.53 -0.81
C GLN A 11 8.71 6.01 0.53
N TYR A 12 8.18 4.87 1.00
CA TYR A 12 8.68 4.22 2.21
C TYR A 12 10.17 3.91 2.12
N CYS A 13 10.63 3.39 0.97
CA CYS A 13 12.03 3.07 0.76
C CYS A 13 12.93 4.30 0.86
N ILE A 14 12.53 5.41 0.25
CA ILE A 14 13.27 6.68 0.32
C ILE A 14 13.38 7.18 1.76
N GLN A 15 12.28 7.15 2.51
CA GLN A 15 12.24 7.66 3.89
C GLN A 15 13.04 6.79 4.88
N ASN A 16 13.18 5.50 4.60
CA ASN A 16 13.79 4.53 5.51
C ASN A 16 15.14 3.99 5.03
N HIS A 17 15.76 4.64 4.03
CA HIS A 17 17.02 4.21 3.42
C HIS A 17 17.01 2.72 2.98
N ALA A 18 15.86 2.25 2.51
CA ALA A 18 15.67 0.92 1.95
C ALA A 18 15.69 0.96 0.42
N VAL A 19 15.80 -0.21 -0.21
CA VAL A 19 15.77 -0.35 -1.66
C VAL A 19 14.41 -0.87 -2.10
N SER A 20 13.82 -0.25 -3.13
CA SER A 20 12.59 -0.75 -3.73
C SER A 20 12.87 -2.00 -4.56
N TYR A 21 11.98 -2.99 -4.49
CA TYR A 21 12.00 -4.18 -5.34
C TYR A 21 11.93 -3.88 -6.86
N THR A 22 11.57 -2.65 -7.24
CA THR A 22 11.53 -2.19 -8.65
C THR A 22 12.89 -1.72 -9.16
N THR A 23 13.91 -1.58 -8.30
CA THR A 23 15.22 -1.12 -8.75
C THR A 23 15.83 -2.08 -9.78
N GLN A 24 16.42 -1.50 -10.82
CA GLN A 24 17.13 -2.26 -11.86
C GLN A 24 18.61 -2.48 -11.52
N ASN A 25 19.09 -1.86 -10.44
CA ASN A 25 20.48 -1.98 -10.00
C ASN A 25 20.64 -3.16 -9.03
N LEU A 26 21.12 -4.30 -9.56
CA LEU A 26 21.37 -5.51 -8.78
C LEU A 26 22.38 -5.29 -7.65
N THR A 27 23.41 -4.49 -7.87
CA THR A 27 24.41 -4.17 -6.84
C THR A 27 23.78 -3.43 -5.66
N GLN A 28 22.83 -2.52 -5.93
CA GLN A 28 22.09 -1.85 -4.86
C GLN A 28 21.19 -2.82 -4.09
N LEU A 29 20.56 -3.79 -4.75
CA LEU A 29 19.77 -4.82 -4.09
C LEU A 29 20.63 -5.66 -3.15
N GLU A 30 21.76 -6.19 -3.65
CA GLU A 30 22.65 -7.07 -2.88
C GLU A 30 23.29 -6.38 -1.68
N GLN A 31 23.58 -5.08 -1.78
CA GLN A 31 24.21 -4.30 -0.70
C GLN A 31 23.19 -3.66 0.24
N SER A 32 21.89 -3.73 -0.07
CA SER A 32 20.86 -3.08 0.73
C SER A 32 20.65 -3.79 2.08
N LYS A 33 20.53 -3.00 3.15
CA LYS A 33 20.20 -3.50 4.48
C LYS A 33 18.70 -3.73 4.69
N ALA A 34 17.88 -3.12 3.84
CA ALA A 34 16.43 -3.23 3.88
C ALA A 34 15.85 -3.14 2.47
N MET A 35 14.75 -3.85 2.25
CA MET A 35 13.99 -3.84 1.00
C MET A 35 12.50 -3.59 1.27
N GLY A 36 11.89 -2.72 0.48
CA GLY A 36 10.44 -2.58 0.40
C GLY A 36 9.89 -3.30 -0.83
N LEU A 37 8.82 -4.07 -0.66
CA LEU A 37 8.20 -4.83 -1.75
C LEU A 37 6.68 -4.96 -1.59
N VAL A 38 5.98 -5.06 -2.72
CA VAL A 38 4.57 -5.48 -2.74
C VAL A 38 4.49 -7.00 -2.71
N VAL A 39 3.55 -7.57 -1.95
CA VAL A 39 3.43 -9.04 -1.76
C VAL A 39 3.39 -9.82 -3.08
N ASN A 40 2.76 -9.26 -4.12
CA ASN A 40 2.65 -9.89 -5.44
C ASN A 40 3.99 -10.12 -6.15
N SER A 41 5.08 -9.52 -5.67
CA SER A 41 6.42 -9.69 -6.23
C SER A 41 7.25 -10.75 -5.51
N VAL A 42 6.80 -11.23 -4.35
CA VAL A 42 7.57 -12.13 -3.47
C VAL A 42 7.99 -13.45 -4.13
N TRP A 43 7.30 -13.88 -5.17
CA TRP A 43 7.59 -15.13 -5.88
C TRP A 43 8.79 -15.04 -6.85
N LYS A 44 9.30 -13.83 -7.10
CA LYS A 44 10.44 -13.61 -8.01
C LYS A 44 11.73 -14.08 -7.35
N ALA A 45 12.54 -14.86 -8.06
CA ALA A 45 13.71 -15.53 -7.50
C ALA A 45 14.71 -14.60 -6.78
N HIS A 46 15.02 -13.43 -7.35
CA HIS A 46 15.95 -12.47 -6.71
C HIS A 46 15.38 -11.85 -5.43
N ILE A 47 14.07 -11.64 -5.37
CA ILE A 47 13.40 -11.15 -4.16
C ILE A 47 13.37 -12.25 -3.10
N GLN A 48 13.08 -13.49 -3.48
CA GLN A 48 13.13 -14.61 -2.56
C GLN A 48 14.50 -14.79 -1.94
N ALA A 49 15.56 -14.74 -2.76
CA ALA A 49 16.93 -14.85 -2.27
C ALA A 49 17.24 -13.77 -1.23
N TYR A 50 16.76 -12.54 -1.45
CA TYR A 50 16.90 -11.47 -0.47
C TYR A 50 16.10 -11.77 0.82
N CYS A 51 14.82 -12.12 0.70
CA CYS A 51 13.96 -12.42 1.85
C CYS A 51 14.49 -13.59 2.70
N HIS A 52 15.07 -14.62 2.08
CA HIS A 52 15.65 -15.76 2.81
C HIS A 52 16.88 -15.40 3.65
N ASN A 53 17.57 -14.31 3.30
CA ASN A 53 18.72 -13.81 4.05
C ASN A 53 18.33 -12.67 5.02
N ALA A 54 17.05 -12.33 5.12
CA ALA A 54 16.60 -11.28 6.01
C ALA A 54 16.46 -11.78 7.45
N ASP A 55 16.89 -10.96 8.42
CA ASP A 55 16.71 -11.24 9.84
C ASP A 55 15.30 -10.87 10.34
N THR A 56 14.66 -9.91 9.66
CA THR A 56 13.38 -9.34 10.07
C THR A 56 12.46 -9.14 8.87
N LEU A 57 11.21 -9.56 9.03
CA LEU A 57 10.10 -9.31 8.12
C LEU A 57 9.09 -8.42 8.83
N ILE A 58 8.72 -7.31 8.19
CA ILE A 58 7.62 -6.45 8.62
C ILE A 58 6.54 -6.54 7.55
N ILE A 59 5.32 -6.88 7.96
CA ILE A 59 4.14 -6.89 7.09
C ILE A 59 3.15 -5.87 7.64
N ASP A 60 2.94 -4.80 6.88
CA ASP A 60 1.91 -3.80 7.14
C ASP A 60 0.60 -4.21 6.46
N GLU A 61 -0.54 -3.82 7.02
CA GLU A 61 -1.89 -4.13 6.52
C GLU A 61 -2.08 -5.63 6.24
N PHE A 62 -1.80 -6.46 7.25
CA PHE A 62 -1.74 -7.91 7.10
C PHE A 62 -3.03 -8.57 6.60
N GLU A 63 -4.19 -8.12 7.07
CA GLU A 63 -5.50 -8.59 6.59
C GLU A 63 -5.64 -8.36 5.09
N LYS A 64 -5.17 -7.22 4.62
CA LYS A 64 -5.16 -6.89 3.19
C LYS A 64 -4.19 -7.78 2.43
N VAL A 65 -3.03 -8.10 3.00
CA VAL A 65 -2.06 -9.02 2.42
C VAL A 65 -2.66 -10.43 2.29
N ILE A 66 -3.24 -10.96 3.36
CA ILE A 66 -3.85 -12.30 3.37
C ILE A 66 -5.03 -12.37 2.42
N SER A 67 -5.97 -11.43 2.49
CA SER A 67 -7.12 -11.40 1.56
C SER A 67 -6.70 -11.24 0.10
N THR A 68 -5.64 -10.48 -0.18
CA THR A 68 -5.10 -10.34 -1.54
C THR A 68 -4.55 -11.67 -2.06
N VAL A 69 -3.88 -12.44 -1.20
CA VAL A 69 -3.23 -13.69 -1.61
C VAL A 69 -4.20 -14.88 -1.61
N VAL A 70 -5.13 -14.93 -0.66
CA VAL A 70 -6.06 -16.05 -0.40
C VAL A 70 -7.42 -15.84 -1.08
N CYS A 71 -7.98 -14.63 -1.04
CA CYS A 71 -9.39 -14.36 -1.39
C CYS A 71 -9.60 -13.70 -2.75
N SER A 72 -8.55 -13.23 -3.44
CA SER A 72 -8.74 -12.55 -4.73
C SER A 72 -9.18 -13.53 -5.83
N GLU A 73 -10.06 -13.10 -6.75
CA GLU A 73 -10.50 -13.92 -7.89
C GLU A 73 -9.35 -14.27 -8.84
N HIS A 74 -9.29 -15.52 -9.32
CA HIS A 74 -8.22 -16.06 -10.17
C HIS A 74 -7.75 -15.04 -11.24
N SER A 75 -6.51 -14.57 -11.10
CA SER A 75 -5.84 -13.71 -12.07
C SER A 75 -4.84 -14.56 -12.83
N LEU A 76 -4.95 -14.60 -14.15
CA LEU A 76 -3.97 -15.28 -15.03
C LEU A 76 -2.56 -14.68 -14.92
N GLN A 77 -2.43 -13.47 -14.37
CA GLN A 77 -1.18 -12.72 -14.33
C GLN A 77 -0.42 -12.89 -13.01
N ILE A 78 -1.07 -13.38 -11.95
CA ILE A 78 -0.46 -13.51 -10.62
C ILE A 78 -0.45 -14.99 -10.24
N PRO A 79 0.73 -15.63 -10.05
CA PRO A 79 0.80 -17.03 -9.64
C PRO A 79 0.48 -17.14 -8.14
N LYS A 80 -0.80 -16.97 -7.76
CA LYS A 80 -1.24 -16.81 -6.36
C LYS A 80 -0.80 -17.93 -5.44
N GLN A 81 -0.92 -19.18 -5.89
CA GLN A 81 -0.43 -20.33 -5.13
C GLN A 81 1.07 -20.21 -4.85
N ARG A 82 1.84 -19.70 -5.81
CA ARG A 82 3.27 -19.44 -5.65
C ARG A 82 3.51 -18.27 -4.71
N VAL A 83 2.78 -17.16 -4.83
CA VAL A 83 2.85 -16.03 -3.90
C VAL A 83 2.56 -16.49 -2.48
N PHE A 84 1.47 -17.23 -2.28
CA PHE A 84 1.06 -17.79 -0.99
C PHE A 84 2.11 -18.72 -0.40
N HIS A 85 2.59 -19.67 -1.21
CA HIS A 85 3.61 -20.62 -0.79
C HIS A 85 4.88 -19.88 -0.35
N CYS A 86 5.38 -18.96 -1.18
CA CYS A 86 6.61 -18.24 -0.88
C CYS A 86 6.46 -17.30 0.30
N LEU A 87 5.33 -16.61 0.45
CA LEU A 87 5.04 -15.81 1.64
C LEU A 87 5.02 -16.69 2.89
N SER A 88 4.36 -17.85 2.83
CA SER A 88 4.30 -18.79 3.95
C SER A 88 5.68 -19.33 4.32
N GLU A 89 6.52 -19.63 3.34
CA GLU A 89 7.91 -20.05 3.56
C GLU A 89 8.76 -18.95 4.20
N ILE A 90 8.64 -17.72 3.71
CA ILE A 90 9.36 -16.54 4.24
C ILE A 90 8.93 -16.26 5.68
N ILE A 91 7.63 -16.26 5.96
CA ILE A 91 7.12 -16.12 7.34
C ILE A 91 7.69 -17.22 8.21
N ARG A 92 7.72 -18.47 7.74
CA ARG A 92 8.24 -19.61 8.52
C ARG A 92 9.74 -19.50 8.80
N SER A 93 10.54 -19.06 7.83
CA SER A 93 12.01 -19.15 7.88
C SER A 93 12.69 -17.93 8.53
N ILE A 94 12.14 -16.73 8.38
CA ILE A 94 12.79 -15.51 8.86
C ILE A 94 12.84 -15.47 10.40
N PRO A 95 13.97 -15.11 11.04
CA PRO A 95 14.08 -15.12 12.50
C PRO A 95 13.00 -14.29 13.22
N GLN A 96 12.74 -13.06 12.76
CA GLN A 96 11.75 -12.17 13.36
C GLN A 96 10.66 -11.77 12.37
N VAL A 97 9.40 -11.95 12.76
CA VAL A 97 8.24 -11.52 11.95
C VAL A 97 7.41 -10.55 12.79
N ILE A 98 7.21 -9.36 12.26
CA ILE A 98 6.37 -8.31 12.85
C ILE A 98 5.22 -8.06 11.89
N VAL A 99 4.01 -8.06 12.43
CA VAL A 99 2.78 -7.89 11.66
C VAL A 99 2.02 -6.73 12.25
N GLY A 100 1.70 -5.74 11.40
CA GLY A 100 0.85 -4.60 11.73
C GLY A 100 -0.51 -4.74 11.07
N ASP A 101 -1.56 -4.57 11.86
CA ASP A 101 -2.93 -4.42 11.37
C ASP A 101 -3.77 -3.69 12.42
N ALA A 102 -4.78 -2.93 11.98
CA ALA A 102 -5.72 -2.29 12.88
C ALA A 102 -6.73 -3.31 13.45
N ASP A 103 -7.12 -4.30 12.64
CA ASP A 103 -8.21 -5.23 12.92
C ASP A 103 -7.80 -6.68 12.55
N LEU A 104 -6.84 -7.23 13.29
CA LEU A 104 -6.38 -8.61 13.06
C LEU A 104 -7.49 -9.63 13.42
N SER A 105 -7.94 -10.39 12.43
CA SER A 105 -8.95 -11.44 12.56
C SER A 105 -8.40 -12.74 13.14
N ASP A 106 -9.30 -13.57 13.69
CA ASP A 106 -8.96 -14.92 14.15
C ASP A 106 -8.37 -15.81 13.04
N ILE A 107 -8.77 -15.57 11.78
CA ILE A 107 -8.26 -16.32 10.62
C ILE A 107 -6.80 -15.97 10.38
N SER A 108 -6.48 -14.68 10.32
CA SER A 108 -5.11 -14.20 10.11
C SER A 108 -4.19 -14.56 11.27
N LEU A 109 -4.71 -14.47 12.51
CA LEU A 109 -3.99 -14.90 13.70
C LEU A 109 -3.75 -16.41 13.69
N GLY A 110 -4.75 -17.21 13.32
CA GLY A 110 -4.64 -18.66 13.16
C GLY A 110 -3.60 -19.03 12.12
N PHE A 111 -3.60 -18.36 10.97
CA PHE A 111 -2.61 -18.55 9.92
C PHE A 111 -1.18 -18.27 10.41
N LEU A 112 -0.96 -17.17 11.14
CA LEU A 112 0.36 -16.87 11.71
C LEU A 112 0.79 -17.92 12.74
N LYS A 113 -0.14 -18.35 13.61
CA LYS A 113 0.13 -19.38 14.61
C LYS A 113 0.44 -20.74 14.00
N ASP A 114 -0.23 -21.11 12.91
CA ASP A 114 0.06 -22.34 12.19
C ASP A 114 1.47 -22.34 11.58
N LEU A 115 1.97 -21.16 11.18
CA LEU A 115 3.30 -21.01 10.60
C LEU A 115 4.41 -20.86 11.65
N ARG A 116 4.12 -20.26 12.81
CA ARG A 116 5.13 -19.81 13.80
C ARG A 116 4.97 -20.37 15.20
N GLY A 117 3.84 -21.01 15.50
CA GLY A 117 3.45 -21.38 16.85
C GLY A 117 2.94 -20.16 17.62
N ASP A 118 3.35 -20.03 18.88
CA ASP A 118 2.88 -18.94 19.72
C ASP A 118 3.35 -17.58 19.22
N VAL A 119 2.43 -16.62 19.17
CA VAL A 119 2.68 -15.24 18.75
C VAL A 119 2.44 -14.29 19.90
N THR A 120 3.27 -13.26 20.01
CA THR A 120 3.07 -12.18 20.99
C THR A 120 2.16 -11.11 20.36
N LEU A 121 0.99 -10.90 20.96
CA LEU A 121 0.10 -9.81 20.61
C LEU A 121 0.44 -8.57 21.43
N ILE A 122 0.75 -7.48 20.75
CA ILE A 122 0.97 -6.16 21.35
C ILE A 122 -0.20 -5.27 20.93
N GLN A 123 -1.02 -4.87 21.90
CA GLN A 123 -2.08 -3.89 21.65
C GLN A 123 -1.47 -2.48 21.73
N CYS A 124 -1.58 -1.74 20.63
CA CYS A 124 -1.10 -0.37 20.51
C CYS A 124 -2.26 0.59 20.72
N ASP A 125 -2.60 0.85 21.97
CA ASP A 125 -3.79 1.63 22.35
C ASP A 125 -3.59 3.15 22.18
N LYS A 126 -2.35 3.58 21.94
CA LYS A 126 -2.02 4.99 21.72
C LYS A 126 -2.35 5.35 20.28
N ASN A 127 -3.42 6.11 20.09
CA ASN A 127 -3.71 6.76 18.82
C ASN A 127 -2.59 7.77 18.50
N PRO A 128 -1.72 7.52 17.50
CA PRO A 128 -0.64 8.43 17.14
C PRO A 128 -1.16 9.71 16.48
N TYR A 129 -2.44 9.75 16.13
CA TYR A 129 -3.13 10.87 15.50
C TYR A 129 -3.89 11.74 16.50
N LEU A 130 -3.61 11.63 17.82
CA LEU A 130 -4.10 12.56 18.82
C LEU A 130 -3.65 14.00 18.45
N GLY A 131 -4.56 14.77 17.86
CA GLY A 131 -4.30 16.13 17.36
C GLY A 131 -4.55 16.33 15.86
N ILE A 132 -4.87 15.27 15.10
CA ILE A 132 -5.35 15.41 13.73
C ILE A 132 -6.88 15.56 13.77
N GLU A 133 -7.36 16.77 13.54
CA GLU A 133 -8.78 17.02 13.26
C GLU A 133 -9.08 16.62 11.81
N ALA A 134 -9.58 15.40 11.61
CA ALA A 134 -10.06 14.95 10.30
C ALA A 134 -11.58 15.15 10.22
N VAL A 135 -12.02 16.00 9.30
CA VAL A 135 -13.45 16.19 9.00
C VAL A 135 -13.89 15.10 8.04
N ILE A 136 -14.58 14.07 8.55
CA ILE A 136 -15.17 13.02 7.71
C ILE A 136 -16.49 13.56 7.14
N THR A 137 -16.47 13.95 5.87
CA THR A 137 -17.68 14.37 5.13
C THR A 137 -18.13 13.25 4.20
N ASP A 138 -19.44 13.04 4.09
CA ASP A 138 -20.00 12.10 3.12
C ASP A 138 -19.50 12.42 1.70
N LYS A 139 -19.02 11.39 0.99
CA LYS A 139 -18.37 11.50 -0.32
C LYS A 139 -19.25 12.18 -1.36
N ASN A 140 -20.53 11.84 -1.40
CA ASN A 140 -21.46 12.39 -2.40
C ASN A 140 -21.85 13.82 -2.02
N GLN A 141 -22.02 14.09 -0.74
CA GLN A 141 -22.25 15.44 -0.25
C GLN A 141 -21.04 16.34 -0.55
N TYR A 142 -19.81 15.90 -0.30
CA TYR A 142 -18.61 16.70 -0.54
C TYR A 142 -18.41 17.03 -2.03
N LEU A 143 -18.54 16.03 -2.90
CA LEU A 143 -18.31 16.20 -4.34
C LEU A 143 -19.45 16.98 -5.03
N TYR A 144 -20.71 16.77 -4.63
CA TYR A 144 -21.85 17.25 -5.42
C TYR A 144 -22.67 18.36 -4.78
N SER A 145 -22.36 18.79 -3.54
CA SER A 145 -23.14 19.84 -2.85
C SER A 145 -22.39 21.15 -2.60
N GLN A 146 -21.12 21.26 -3.00
CA GLN A 146 -20.31 22.47 -2.78
C GLN A 146 -20.07 23.19 -4.11
N ASP A 147 -20.61 24.41 -4.25
CA ASP A 147 -20.26 25.34 -5.34
C ASP A 147 -18.80 25.82 -5.26
N ASP A 148 -18.06 25.46 -4.19
CA ASP A 148 -16.76 26.02 -3.85
C ASP A 148 -15.68 24.95 -3.56
N LEU A 149 -15.81 23.76 -4.16
CA LEU A 149 -14.83 22.67 -4.07
C LEU A 149 -13.40 23.17 -4.34
N LYS A 150 -13.23 24.09 -5.29
CA LYS A 150 -11.95 24.70 -5.62
C LYS A 150 -11.31 25.44 -4.44
N SER A 151 -12.09 26.23 -3.69
CA SER A 151 -11.57 27.01 -2.57
C SER A 151 -11.20 26.13 -1.39
N LYS A 152 -11.96 25.06 -1.11
CA LYS A 152 -11.57 24.05 -0.10
C LYS A 152 -10.34 23.26 -0.50
N LEU A 153 -10.22 22.90 -1.78
CA LEU A 153 -9.03 22.25 -2.32
C LEU A 153 -7.76 23.13 -2.22
N LEU A 154 -7.92 24.44 -2.09
CA LEU A 154 -6.81 25.37 -1.87
C LEU A 154 -6.53 25.62 -0.37
N GLU A 155 -7.49 25.34 0.50
CA GLU A 155 -7.38 25.51 1.96
C GLU A 155 -6.70 24.31 2.62
N ASP A 156 -7.14 23.08 2.30
CA ASP A 156 -6.48 21.88 2.84
C ASP A 156 -5.27 21.49 2.00
N LYS A 157 -4.19 21.03 2.66
CA LYS A 157 -2.89 20.81 1.99
C LYS A 157 -2.74 19.42 1.33
N VAL A 158 -3.66 18.50 1.59
CA VAL A 158 -3.55 17.10 1.14
C VAL A 158 -4.93 16.53 0.81
N PHE A 159 -5.10 16.06 -0.43
CA PHE A 159 -6.30 15.35 -0.88
C PHE A 159 -5.95 13.96 -1.38
N LEU A 160 -6.70 12.98 -0.89
CA LEU A 160 -6.56 11.59 -1.30
C LEU A 160 -7.86 11.15 -1.96
N PHE A 161 -7.75 10.69 -3.21
CA PHE A 161 -8.87 10.13 -3.94
C PHE A 161 -8.76 8.61 -3.93
N ASP A 162 -9.83 7.95 -3.47
CA ASP A 162 -9.94 6.50 -3.35
C ASP A 162 -10.07 5.78 -4.71
N SER A 163 -10.45 6.50 -5.77
CA SER A 163 -10.65 5.95 -7.11
C SER A 163 -10.39 6.98 -8.22
N LEU A 164 -10.00 6.45 -9.40
CA LEU A 164 -9.84 7.26 -10.62
C LEU A 164 -11.15 7.93 -11.05
N VAL A 165 -12.29 7.30 -10.79
CA VAL A 165 -13.61 7.86 -11.10
C VAL A 165 -13.84 9.13 -10.28
N THR A 166 -13.48 9.10 -9.00
CA THR A 166 -13.61 10.25 -8.10
C THR A 166 -12.64 11.37 -8.46
N LEU A 167 -11.39 11.04 -8.76
CA LEU A 167 -10.41 12.00 -9.26
C LEU A 167 -10.92 12.73 -10.51
N ARG A 168 -11.44 11.99 -11.50
CA ARG A 168 -12.00 12.57 -12.73
C ARG A 168 -13.21 13.45 -12.48
N GLY A 169 -14.10 13.05 -11.57
CA GLY A 169 -15.24 13.88 -11.16
C GLY A 169 -14.80 15.24 -10.63
N VAL A 170 -13.75 15.27 -9.81
CA VAL A 170 -13.16 16.50 -9.27
C VAL A 170 -12.46 17.32 -10.35
N VAL A 171 -11.62 16.70 -11.19
CA VAL A 171 -10.92 17.37 -12.31
C VAL A 171 -11.91 18.10 -13.22
N LYS A 172 -13.04 17.45 -13.54
CA LYS A 172 -14.13 18.05 -14.30
C LYS A 172 -14.77 19.24 -13.59
N GLN A 173 -15.08 19.11 -12.30
CA GLN A 173 -15.69 20.20 -11.53
C GLN A 173 -14.77 21.41 -11.38
N LEU A 174 -13.45 21.20 -11.38
CA LEU A 174 -12.47 22.28 -11.33
C LEU A 174 -12.20 22.94 -12.69
N GLY A 175 -12.76 22.38 -13.78
CA GLY A 175 -12.63 22.92 -15.13
C GLY A 175 -11.25 22.69 -15.75
N TYR A 176 -10.52 21.65 -15.33
CA TYR A 176 -9.25 21.30 -15.93
C TYR A 176 -9.47 20.50 -17.21
N GLU A 177 -9.20 21.14 -18.34
CA GLU A 177 -9.36 20.58 -19.68
C GLU A 177 -8.00 20.51 -20.41
N ASP A 178 -7.86 19.57 -21.34
CA ASP A 178 -6.73 19.52 -22.26
C ASP A 178 -6.92 20.49 -23.45
N LYS A 179 -5.96 20.51 -24.38
CA LYS A 179 -6.01 21.35 -25.57
C LYS A 179 -7.18 21.03 -26.51
N GLN A 180 -7.90 19.93 -26.29
CA GLN A 180 -9.05 19.48 -27.06
C GLN A 180 -10.38 19.75 -26.33
N GLY A 181 -10.34 20.37 -25.14
CA GLY A 181 -11.53 20.67 -24.33
C GLY A 181 -12.07 19.45 -23.59
N LEU A 182 -11.24 18.43 -23.35
CA LEU A 182 -11.60 17.23 -22.60
C LEU A 182 -11.04 17.28 -21.18
N ASP A 183 -11.80 16.79 -20.20
CA ASP A 183 -11.37 16.67 -18.80
C ASP A 183 -9.95 16.06 -18.71
N SER A 184 -8.99 16.75 -18.08
CA SER A 184 -7.57 16.38 -18.11
C SER A 184 -6.91 16.39 -16.74
N GLU A 185 -6.55 15.21 -16.24
CA GLU A 185 -5.80 15.06 -14.99
C GLU A 185 -4.38 15.65 -15.11
N THR A 186 -3.81 15.63 -16.31
CA THR A 186 -2.49 16.21 -16.60
C THR A 186 -2.51 17.74 -16.51
N ALA A 187 -3.60 18.38 -16.93
CA ALA A 187 -3.75 19.84 -16.78
C ALA A 187 -3.81 20.23 -15.30
N ALA A 188 -4.54 19.46 -14.48
CA ALA A 188 -4.58 19.65 -13.03
C ALA A 188 -3.21 19.45 -12.36
N LEU A 189 -2.43 18.46 -12.78
CA LEU A 189 -1.09 18.19 -12.26
C LEU A 189 -0.06 19.29 -12.58
N ASN A 190 -0.24 20.05 -13.66
CA ASN A 190 0.68 21.12 -14.05
C ASN A 190 0.37 22.47 -13.36
N ASP A 191 -0.79 22.58 -12.71
CA ASP A 191 -1.24 23.81 -12.04
C ASP A 191 -0.77 23.88 -10.56
N GLY A 192 -0.30 22.76 -9.99
CA GLY A 192 0.29 22.66 -8.65
C GLY A 192 1.81 22.51 -8.70
#